data_AF-A0A1B6C9G5-F1
#
_entry.id   AF-A0A1B6C9G5-F1
#
_cell.length_a   1.000
_cell.length_b   1.000
_cell.length_c   1.000
_cell.angle_alpha   90.00
_cell.angle_beta   90.00
_cell.angle_gamma   90.00
#
_symmetry.space_group_name_H-M   'P 1'
#
loop_
_entity.id
_entity.type
_entity.pdbx_description
1 polymer ?
#
loop_
_entity_poly.entity_id
_entity_poly.type
_entity_poly.pdbx_seq_one_letter_code
_entity_poly.pdbx_strand_id
1 'polypeptide(L)'
;MDWMLVNPHINRTFSGLGTYIGDKYCIGPNCQEILVEILHKLTVEDCNVRSFRRAISFSQVIKKDLLSLLYNVKNDPKVIDLIVKILVNLTVPVECLLPLNIMLKTDQGRNTIYELNWLLTSCKEAFLDPRSTCTIIVYIQEILDKGDKISPDDCESINNFLLLLRNILHIPEVRGGAPGGGASHQNHIVWNLFSQHLDKVLIQLITNQNRSYWVMVMVQLIPLIYKDQHVGTLQRLLNHWFDEAMSESSDDNESNTSPQNYQRIADMIAKKGQIPPHKHNTNHH
;
A
#
# COMPACT_ATOMS: atom_id res chain seq x y z
N MET A 1 -30.68 -9.65 -6.31
CA MET A 1 -30.19 -10.55 -7.38
C MET A 1 -30.32 -9.95 -8.77
N ASP A 2 -31.06 -8.85 -8.97
CA ASP A 2 -31.22 -8.24 -10.32
C ASP A 2 -30.05 -7.38 -10.80
N TRP A 3 -29.11 -6.97 -9.94
CA TRP A 3 -28.00 -6.10 -10.35
C TRP A 3 -26.92 -6.83 -11.17
N MET A 4 -26.85 -8.17 -11.13
CA MET A 4 -25.96 -8.96 -11.99
C MET A 4 -26.31 -8.85 -13.48
N LEU A 5 -27.57 -8.50 -13.79
CA LEU A 5 -28.03 -8.20 -15.15
C LEU A 5 -27.76 -6.74 -15.56
N VAL A 6 -27.40 -5.86 -14.61
CA VAL A 6 -27.42 -4.39 -14.80
C VAL A 6 -26.09 -3.83 -15.30
N ASN A 7 -24.99 -4.60 -15.38
CA ASN A 7 -23.80 -4.05 -16.02
C ASN A 7 -22.86 -5.04 -16.74
N PRO A 8 -23.33 -5.74 -17.79
CA PRO A 8 -22.44 -6.47 -18.71
C PRO A 8 -21.32 -5.58 -19.30
N HIS A 9 -21.53 -4.26 -19.31
CA HIS A 9 -20.52 -3.31 -19.75
C HIS A 9 -19.30 -3.25 -18.82
N ILE A 10 -19.44 -3.46 -17.50
CA ILE A 10 -18.28 -3.46 -16.58
C ILE A 10 -17.37 -4.63 -16.88
N ASN A 11 -17.90 -5.85 -16.91
CA ASN A 11 -17.09 -7.02 -17.23
C ASN A 11 -16.43 -6.89 -18.60
N ARG A 12 -17.13 -6.31 -19.59
CA ARG A 12 -16.56 -6.02 -20.91
C ARG A 12 -15.43 -4.98 -20.84
N THR A 13 -15.62 -3.87 -20.14
CA THR A 13 -14.58 -2.83 -19.98
C THR A 13 -13.33 -3.40 -19.32
N PHE A 14 -13.48 -4.11 -18.19
CA PHE A 14 -12.34 -4.67 -17.46
C PHE A 14 -11.67 -5.83 -18.22
N SER A 15 -12.42 -6.64 -18.96
CA SER A 15 -11.83 -7.70 -19.82
C SER A 15 -10.91 -7.16 -20.91
N GLY A 16 -11.06 -5.88 -21.29
CA GLY A 16 -10.16 -5.22 -22.23
C GLY A 16 -8.80 -4.84 -21.63
N LEU A 17 -8.63 -4.91 -20.30
CA LEU A 17 -7.35 -4.66 -19.63
C LEU A 17 -6.35 -5.79 -19.89
N GLY A 18 -6.82 -7.03 -20.00
CA GLY A 18 -6.00 -8.19 -20.28
C GLY A 18 -6.67 -9.49 -19.87
N THR A 19 -6.05 -10.61 -20.22
CA THR A 19 -6.57 -11.95 -19.92
C THR A 19 -5.44 -12.94 -19.71
N TYR A 20 -5.69 -14.01 -18.94
CA TYR A 20 -4.74 -15.10 -18.81
C TYR A 20 -4.86 -16.06 -20.00
N ILE A 21 -3.73 -16.31 -20.66
CA ILE A 21 -3.58 -17.39 -21.65
C ILE A 21 -2.63 -18.42 -21.03
N GLY A 22 -3.22 -19.47 -20.43
CA GLY A 22 -2.49 -20.37 -19.52
C GLY A 22 -2.04 -19.61 -18.27
N ASP A 23 -0.77 -19.73 -17.92
CA ASP A 23 -0.19 -19.06 -16.73
C ASP A 23 0.32 -17.64 -17.01
N LYS A 24 0.20 -17.16 -18.24
CA LYS A 24 0.70 -15.84 -18.64
C LYS A 24 -0.44 -14.85 -18.76
N TYR A 25 -0.32 -13.71 -18.09
CA TYR A 25 -1.23 -12.59 -18.30
C TYR A 25 -0.84 -11.83 -19.58
N CYS A 26 -1.77 -11.77 -20.52
CA CYS A 26 -1.67 -11.03 -21.76
C CYS A 26 -2.36 -9.68 -21.60
N ILE A 27 -1.57 -8.61 -21.61
CA ILE A 27 -2.04 -7.23 -21.50
C ILE A 27 -2.85 -6.86 -22.75
N GLY A 28 -4.00 -6.23 -22.57
CA GLY A 28 -4.84 -5.76 -23.67
C GLY A 28 -4.20 -4.58 -24.42
N PRO A 29 -4.37 -4.50 -25.75
CA PRO A 29 -3.71 -3.49 -26.57
C PRO A 29 -4.10 -2.05 -26.21
N ASN A 30 -5.32 -1.84 -25.69
CA ASN A 30 -5.85 -0.52 -25.33
C ASN A 30 -5.97 -0.35 -23.80
N CYS A 31 -5.18 -1.09 -23.01
CA CYS A 31 -5.32 -1.10 -21.55
C CYS A 31 -5.19 0.32 -20.94
N GLN A 32 -4.27 1.14 -21.44
CA GLN A 32 -4.09 2.51 -20.92
C GLN A 32 -5.33 3.38 -21.13
N GLU A 33 -5.94 3.35 -22.32
CA GLU A 33 -7.16 4.11 -22.64
C GLU A 33 -8.34 3.67 -21.76
N ILE A 34 -8.46 2.35 -21.56
CA ILE A 34 -9.48 1.76 -20.69
C ILE A 34 -9.27 2.20 -19.23
N LEU A 35 -8.03 2.21 -18.74
CA LEU A 35 -7.73 2.69 -17.38
C LEU A 35 -8.07 4.17 -17.22
N VAL A 36 -7.77 5.02 -18.21
CA VAL A 36 -8.17 6.43 -18.21
C VAL A 36 -9.70 6.56 -18.15
N GLU A 37 -10.43 5.75 -18.93
CA GLU A 37 -11.90 5.74 -18.91
C GLU A 37 -12.47 5.29 -17.56
N ILE A 38 -11.90 4.24 -16.95
CA ILE A 38 -12.29 3.76 -15.61
C ILE A 38 -12.07 4.85 -14.56
N LEU A 39 -10.90 5.48 -14.56
CA LEU A 39 -10.57 6.55 -13.62
C LEU A 39 -11.49 7.76 -13.80
N HIS A 40 -11.78 8.12 -15.05
CA HIS A 40 -12.72 9.19 -15.36
C HIS A 40 -14.12 8.86 -14.82
N LYS A 41 -14.65 7.66 -15.09
CA LYS A 41 -15.96 7.20 -14.59
C LYS A 41 -16.05 7.21 -13.07
N LEU A 42 -14.97 6.86 -12.35
CA LEU A 42 -14.92 6.97 -10.89
C LEU A 42 -14.96 8.41 -10.39
N THR A 43 -14.45 9.36 -11.17
CA THR A 43 -14.40 10.78 -10.80
C THR A 43 -15.73 11.50 -11.05
N VAL A 44 -16.47 11.09 -12.08
CA VAL A 44 -17.74 11.73 -12.49
C VAL A 44 -19.00 10.94 -12.09
N GLU A 45 -18.86 9.86 -11.32
CA GLU A 45 -20.02 9.08 -10.85
C GLU A 45 -20.97 9.91 -9.97
N ASP A 46 -22.24 9.51 -9.91
CA ASP A 46 -23.21 10.12 -9.01
C ASP A 46 -22.75 9.97 -7.55
N CYS A 47 -22.50 11.10 -6.89
CA CYS A 47 -21.96 11.15 -5.54
C CYS A 47 -22.93 10.67 -4.45
N ASN A 48 -24.24 10.63 -4.74
CA ASN A 48 -25.28 10.22 -3.79
C ASN A 48 -25.45 8.69 -3.76
N VAL A 49 -25.28 8.04 -4.92
CA VAL A 49 -25.53 6.58 -5.05
C VAL A 49 -24.29 5.76 -5.35
N ARG A 50 -23.19 6.40 -5.79
CA ARG A 50 -21.87 5.79 -6.04
C ARG A 50 -21.95 4.54 -6.93
N SER A 51 -22.75 4.62 -7.99
CA SER A 51 -23.20 3.47 -8.77
C SER A 51 -22.05 2.73 -9.47
N PHE A 52 -21.05 3.45 -9.97
CA PHE A 52 -19.95 2.83 -10.72
C PHE A 52 -19.03 2.01 -9.80
N ARG A 53 -18.57 2.58 -8.68
CA ARG A 53 -17.74 1.82 -7.72
C ARG A 53 -18.50 0.65 -7.09
N ARG A 54 -19.80 0.80 -6.83
CA ARG A 54 -20.62 -0.31 -6.30
C ARG A 54 -20.72 -1.46 -7.30
N ALA A 55 -20.86 -1.14 -8.58
CA ALA A 55 -20.93 -2.15 -9.61
C ALA A 55 -19.57 -2.89 -9.81
N ILE A 56 -18.43 -2.22 -9.56
CA ILE A 56 -17.09 -2.84 -9.49
C ILE A 56 -16.98 -3.85 -8.33
N SER A 57 -17.59 -3.55 -7.18
CA SER A 57 -17.58 -4.42 -5.98
C SER A 57 -17.98 -5.87 -6.29
N PHE A 58 -18.88 -6.03 -7.25
CA PHE A 58 -19.47 -7.32 -7.56
C PHE A 58 -18.76 -8.14 -8.65
N SER A 59 -17.81 -7.54 -9.38
CA SER A 59 -17.21 -8.17 -10.56
C SER A 59 -15.87 -8.85 -10.30
N GLN A 60 -15.34 -8.83 -9.07
CA GLN A 60 -14.02 -9.40 -8.69
C GLN A 60 -12.85 -8.83 -9.53
N VAL A 61 -13.05 -7.69 -10.18
CA VAL A 61 -12.10 -7.09 -11.13
C VAL A 61 -10.84 -6.55 -10.48
N ILE A 62 -10.89 -6.27 -9.16
CA ILE A 62 -9.71 -5.82 -8.40
C ILE A 62 -8.59 -6.85 -8.52
N LYS A 63 -8.87 -8.11 -8.18
CA LYS A 63 -7.88 -9.19 -8.22
C LYS A 63 -7.65 -9.71 -9.63
N LYS A 64 -8.73 -9.92 -10.39
CA LYS A 64 -8.68 -10.57 -11.71
C LYS A 64 -8.07 -9.70 -12.79
N ASP A 65 -8.30 -8.39 -12.74
CA ASP A 65 -7.93 -7.49 -13.82
C ASP A 65 -6.90 -6.45 -13.34
N LEU A 66 -7.22 -5.61 -12.36
CA LEU A 66 -6.34 -4.50 -11.94
C LEU A 66 -5.01 -4.98 -11.36
N LEU A 67 -5.04 -5.87 -10.36
CA LEU A 67 -3.82 -6.40 -9.76
C LEU A 67 -3.08 -7.35 -10.70
N SER A 68 -3.81 -8.15 -11.48
CA SER A 68 -3.17 -9.00 -12.50
C SER A 68 -2.43 -8.17 -13.54
N LEU A 69 -3.00 -7.04 -13.98
CA LEU A 69 -2.31 -6.09 -14.83
C LEU A 69 -1.10 -5.48 -14.12
N LEU A 70 -1.26 -5.00 -12.87
CA LEU A 70 -0.17 -4.41 -12.08
C LEU A 70 1.05 -5.33 -11.95
N TYR A 71 0.84 -6.64 -11.77
CA TYR A 71 1.93 -7.60 -11.64
C TYR A 71 2.68 -7.89 -12.94
N ASN A 72 2.06 -7.63 -14.09
CA ASN A 72 2.54 -8.08 -15.40
C ASN A 72 2.96 -6.93 -16.32
N VAL A 73 2.57 -5.69 -16.02
CA VAL A 73 3.06 -4.50 -16.73
C VAL A 73 4.55 -4.35 -16.47
N LYS A 74 5.34 -4.32 -17.55
CA LYS A 74 6.80 -4.15 -17.48
C LYS A 74 7.16 -2.72 -17.84
N ASN A 75 7.72 -1.99 -16.87
CA ASN A 75 8.34 -0.67 -17.07
C ASN A 75 7.47 0.34 -17.84
N ASP A 76 6.16 0.38 -17.56
CA ASP A 76 5.27 1.43 -18.06
C ASP A 76 4.72 2.25 -16.88
N PRO A 77 5.46 3.28 -16.43
CA PRO A 77 5.05 4.10 -15.29
C PRO A 77 3.66 4.68 -15.45
N LYS A 78 3.23 5.03 -16.67
CA LYS A 78 1.91 5.66 -16.91
C LYS A 78 0.78 4.70 -16.61
N VAL A 79 0.89 3.45 -17.08
CA VAL A 79 -0.11 2.42 -16.82
C VAL A 79 -0.15 2.07 -15.33
N ILE A 80 1.01 1.95 -14.69
CA ILE A 80 1.11 1.68 -13.24
C ILE A 80 0.43 2.80 -12.44
N ASP A 81 0.74 4.06 -12.77
CA ASP A 81 0.17 5.23 -12.09
C ASP A 81 -1.35 5.27 -12.19
N LEU A 82 -1.90 4.96 -13.38
CA LEU A 82 -3.33 4.88 -13.60
C LEU A 82 -3.98 3.77 -12.76
N ILE A 83 -3.37 2.58 -12.69
CA ILE A 83 -3.88 1.47 -11.85
C ILE A 83 -3.89 1.89 -10.38
N VAL A 84 -2.81 2.49 -9.89
CA VAL A 84 -2.70 2.96 -8.51
C VAL A 84 -3.72 4.04 -8.22
N LYS A 85 -3.90 5.02 -9.11
CA LYS A 85 -4.92 6.08 -8.98
C LYS A 85 -6.34 5.51 -8.92
N ILE A 86 -6.65 4.48 -9.71
CA ILE A 86 -7.92 3.76 -9.65
C ILE A 86 -8.08 3.06 -8.29
N LEU A 87 -7.05 2.32 -7.84
CA LEU A 87 -7.10 1.62 -6.55
C LEU A 87 -7.22 2.59 -5.37
N VAL A 88 -6.52 3.73 -5.40
CA VAL A 88 -6.66 4.82 -4.42
C VAL A 88 -8.11 5.32 -4.38
N ASN A 89 -8.71 5.58 -5.55
CA ASN A 89 -10.09 6.08 -5.63
C ASN A 89 -11.11 5.04 -5.11
N LEU A 90 -10.91 3.76 -5.43
CA LEU A 90 -11.76 2.66 -4.97
C LEU A 90 -11.62 2.38 -3.47
N THR A 91 -10.48 2.73 -2.87
CA THR A 91 -10.17 2.50 -1.45
C THR A 91 -10.42 3.70 -0.55
N VAL A 92 -11.05 4.77 -1.07
CA VAL A 92 -11.48 5.93 -0.25
C VAL A 92 -12.43 5.46 0.87
N PRO A 93 -12.18 5.83 2.14
CA PRO A 93 -13.06 5.46 3.25
C PRO A 93 -14.51 5.91 3.02
N VAL A 94 -15.48 5.10 3.45
CA VAL A 94 -16.90 5.34 3.15
C VAL A 94 -17.40 6.67 3.73
N GLU A 95 -16.88 7.08 4.88
CA GLU A 95 -17.15 8.35 5.55
C GLU A 95 -16.69 9.57 4.75
N CYS A 96 -15.74 9.40 3.81
CA CYS A 96 -15.31 10.44 2.87
C CYS A 96 -16.18 10.48 1.61
N LEU A 97 -16.97 9.44 1.33
CA LEU A 97 -17.79 9.34 0.12
C LEU A 97 -19.23 9.80 0.34
N LEU A 98 -19.76 9.62 1.55
CA LEU A 98 -21.18 9.77 1.87
C LEU A 98 -21.43 10.39 3.25
N PRO A 99 -22.50 11.20 3.41
CA PRO A 99 -22.94 11.69 4.72
C PRO A 99 -23.64 10.56 5.51
N LEU A 100 -22.86 9.79 6.28
CA LEU A 100 -23.33 8.57 6.96
C LEU A 100 -24.53 8.82 7.89
N ASN A 101 -24.58 9.97 8.55
CA ASN A 101 -25.68 10.38 9.43
C ASN A 101 -27.04 10.49 8.69
N ILE A 102 -27.03 10.76 7.38
CA ILE A 102 -28.22 10.82 6.54
C ILE A 102 -28.49 9.41 5.98
N MET A 103 -27.47 8.77 5.42
CA MET A 103 -27.59 7.48 4.72
C MET A 103 -28.06 6.36 5.65
N LEU A 104 -27.66 6.36 6.92
CA LEU A 104 -28.07 5.34 7.89
C LEU A 104 -29.56 5.41 8.30
N LYS A 105 -30.30 6.44 7.86
CA LYS A 105 -31.73 6.59 8.18
C LYS A 105 -32.65 5.85 7.22
N THR A 106 -32.17 5.46 6.04
CA THR A 106 -32.97 4.79 5.00
C THR A 106 -32.38 3.41 4.67
N ASP A 107 -33.21 2.47 4.26
CA ASP A 107 -32.75 1.12 3.88
C ASP A 107 -31.87 1.17 2.64
N GLN A 108 -32.22 2.01 1.66
CA GLN A 108 -31.38 2.23 0.48
C GLN A 108 -30.00 2.79 0.85
N GLY A 109 -29.92 3.74 1.78
CA GLY A 109 -28.65 4.32 2.21
C GLY A 109 -27.80 3.31 2.98
N ARG A 110 -28.41 2.49 3.86
CA ARG A 110 -27.73 1.37 4.54
C ARG A 110 -27.18 0.35 3.54
N ASN A 111 -27.96 -0.03 2.52
CA ASN A 111 -27.51 -0.95 1.48
C ASN A 111 -26.33 -0.38 0.68
N THR A 112 -26.38 0.91 0.31
CA THR A 112 -25.25 1.59 -0.34
C THR A 112 -23.99 1.55 0.53
N ILE A 113 -24.10 1.86 1.83
CA ILE A 113 -22.96 1.79 2.77
C ILE A 113 -22.41 0.36 2.86
N TYR A 114 -23.28 -0.63 2.94
CA TYR A 114 -22.88 -2.04 3.01
C TYR A 114 -22.07 -2.46 1.78
N GLU A 115 -22.56 -2.16 0.57
CA GLU A 115 -21.89 -2.53 -0.68
C GLU A 115 -20.53 -1.82 -0.87
N LEU A 116 -20.41 -0.58 -0.38
CA LEU A 116 -19.13 0.14 -0.39
C LEU A 116 -18.13 -0.43 0.62
N ASN A 117 -18.57 -0.80 1.82
CA ASN A 117 -17.70 -1.50 2.77
C ASN A 117 -17.28 -2.88 2.26
N TRP A 118 -18.15 -3.56 1.51
CA TRP A 118 -17.81 -4.83 0.85
C TRP A 118 -16.72 -4.64 -0.22
N LEU A 119 -16.79 -3.56 -1.02
CA LEU A 119 -15.73 -3.19 -1.95
C LEU A 119 -14.40 -2.99 -1.22
N LEU A 120 -14.41 -2.19 -0.14
CA LEU A 120 -13.21 -1.93 0.66
C LEU A 120 -12.63 -3.23 1.23
N THR A 121 -13.48 -4.08 1.81
CA THR A 121 -13.07 -5.39 2.31
C THR A 121 -12.42 -6.24 1.23
N SER A 122 -13.04 -6.32 0.05
CA SER A 122 -12.50 -7.07 -1.09
C SER A 122 -11.15 -6.53 -1.56
N CYS A 123 -10.95 -5.21 -1.53
CA CYS A 123 -9.65 -4.59 -1.80
C CYS A 123 -8.61 -4.98 -0.74
N LYS A 124 -8.96 -4.96 0.55
CA LYS A 124 -8.04 -5.36 1.63
C LYS A 124 -7.62 -6.82 1.50
N GLU A 125 -8.57 -7.70 1.22
CA GLU A 125 -8.30 -9.14 0.99
C GLU A 125 -7.39 -9.37 -0.22
N ALA A 126 -7.56 -8.59 -1.29
CA ALA A 126 -6.71 -8.69 -2.46
C ALA A 126 -5.23 -8.36 -2.14
N PHE A 127 -4.98 -7.51 -1.14
CA PHE A 127 -3.65 -7.12 -0.67
C PHE A 127 -2.99 -8.11 0.31
N LEU A 128 -3.68 -9.20 0.67
CA LEU A 128 -3.05 -10.30 1.40
C LEU A 128 -2.02 -11.04 0.53
N ASP A 129 -2.14 -10.95 -0.80
CA ASP A 129 -1.15 -11.48 -1.73
C ASP A 129 0.15 -10.65 -1.64
N PRO A 130 1.29 -11.24 -1.25
CA PRO A 130 2.54 -10.50 -1.09
C PRO A 130 3.00 -9.80 -2.38
N ARG A 131 2.55 -10.24 -3.57
CA ARG A 131 2.85 -9.56 -4.83
C ARG A 131 2.28 -8.13 -4.85
N SER A 132 1.10 -7.90 -4.29
CA SER A 132 0.48 -6.56 -4.20
C SER A 132 1.38 -5.57 -3.46
N THR A 133 1.82 -5.93 -2.25
CA THR A 133 2.68 -5.06 -1.46
C THR A 133 4.08 -4.98 -2.06
N CYS A 134 4.62 -6.08 -2.60
CA CYS A 134 5.96 -6.12 -3.18
C CYS A 134 6.08 -5.15 -4.35
N THR A 135 5.12 -5.18 -5.27
CA THR A 135 5.10 -4.29 -6.43
C THR A 135 5.10 -2.82 -6.01
N ILE A 136 4.35 -2.45 -4.98
CA ILE A 136 4.32 -1.07 -4.46
C ILE A 136 5.68 -0.67 -3.89
N ILE A 137 6.27 -1.52 -3.05
CA ILE A 137 7.56 -1.23 -2.42
C ILE A 137 8.67 -1.11 -3.46
N VAL A 138 8.71 -2.02 -4.43
CA VAL A 138 9.67 -2.00 -5.54
C VAL A 138 9.55 -0.70 -6.33
N TYR A 139 8.34 -0.25 -6.71
CA TYR A 139 8.20 0.99 -7.46
C TYR A 139 8.58 2.24 -6.67
N ILE A 140 8.27 2.30 -5.38
CA ILE A 140 8.75 3.40 -4.53
C ILE A 140 10.29 3.40 -4.51
N GLN A 141 10.92 2.23 -4.34
CA GLN A 141 12.38 2.12 -4.33
C GLN A 141 13.01 2.54 -5.65
N GLU A 142 12.47 2.07 -6.79
CA GLU A 142 12.94 2.45 -8.14
C GLU A 142 12.89 3.96 -8.36
N ILE A 143 11.87 4.64 -7.83
CA ILE A 143 11.79 6.10 -7.89
C ILE A 143 12.84 6.75 -6.97
N LEU A 144 12.99 6.26 -5.74
CA LEU A 144 13.97 6.79 -4.78
C LEU A 144 15.42 6.63 -5.28
N ASP A 145 15.71 5.54 -5.99
CA ASP A 145 17.03 5.25 -6.56
C ASP A 145 17.45 6.25 -7.65
N LYS A 146 16.51 7.07 -8.17
CA LYS A 146 16.83 8.19 -9.07
C LYS A 146 17.60 9.31 -8.38
N GLY A 147 17.59 9.38 -7.04
CA GLY A 147 18.29 10.40 -6.26
C GLY A 147 17.84 11.82 -6.63
N ASP A 148 18.78 12.66 -7.06
CA ASP A 148 18.50 14.05 -7.44
C ASP A 148 17.69 14.20 -8.74
N LYS A 149 17.43 13.11 -9.46
CA LYS A 149 16.64 13.11 -10.71
C LYS A 149 15.15 12.85 -10.51
N ILE A 150 14.67 12.77 -9.27
CA ILE A 150 13.25 12.60 -8.96
C ILE A 150 12.47 13.81 -9.48
N SER A 151 11.49 13.55 -10.35
CA SER A 151 10.62 14.58 -10.93
C SER A 151 9.39 14.89 -10.05
N PRO A 152 8.63 15.97 -10.30
CA PRO A 152 7.36 16.20 -9.61
C PRO A 152 6.33 15.08 -9.81
N ASP A 153 6.28 14.49 -11.01
CA ASP A 153 5.40 13.36 -11.30
C ASP A 153 5.80 12.13 -10.48
N ASP A 154 7.11 11.89 -10.33
CA ASP A 154 7.65 10.84 -9.46
C ASP A 154 7.24 11.03 -7.98
N CYS A 155 7.26 12.27 -7.50
CA CYS A 155 6.77 12.61 -6.16
C CYS A 155 5.28 12.33 -6.01
N GLU A 156 4.47 12.62 -7.03
CA GLU A 156 3.04 12.31 -7.05
C GLU A 156 2.81 10.79 -7.03
N SER A 157 3.57 10.03 -7.81
CA SER A 157 3.54 8.56 -7.82
C SER A 157 3.84 8.00 -6.42
N ILE A 158 4.93 8.42 -5.78
CA ILE A 158 5.26 8.00 -4.40
C ILE A 158 4.10 8.30 -3.45
N ASN A 159 3.54 9.52 -3.51
CA ASN A 159 2.43 9.89 -2.65
C ASN A 159 1.19 9.01 -2.88
N ASN A 160 0.87 8.69 -4.14
CA ASN A 160 -0.26 7.80 -4.49
C ASN A 160 -0.04 6.36 -4.01
N PHE A 161 1.19 5.82 -4.12
CA PHE A 161 1.54 4.51 -3.59
C PHE A 161 1.38 4.45 -2.07
N LEU A 162 1.90 5.44 -1.34
CA LEU A 162 1.76 5.53 0.10
C LEU A 162 0.30 5.72 0.53
N LEU A 163 -0.47 6.50 -0.25
CA LEU A 163 -1.89 6.74 -0.01
C LEU A 163 -2.71 5.45 -0.20
N LEU A 164 -2.35 4.62 -1.19
CA LEU A 164 -2.94 3.31 -1.37
C LEU A 164 -2.68 2.40 -0.17
N LEU A 165 -1.43 2.30 0.30
CA LEU A 165 -1.10 1.52 1.51
C LEU A 165 -1.86 2.05 2.74
N ARG A 166 -1.93 3.38 2.89
CA ARG A 166 -2.68 4.03 3.98
C ARG A 166 -4.15 3.64 3.92
N ASN A 167 -4.77 3.74 2.75
CA ASN A 167 -6.18 3.37 2.59
C ASN A 167 -6.40 1.89 2.93
N ILE A 168 -5.60 0.98 2.40
CA ILE A 168 -5.71 -0.46 2.64
C ILE A 168 -5.60 -0.81 4.14
N LEU A 169 -4.65 -0.21 4.86
CA LEU A 169 -4.47 -0.43 6.30
C LEU A 169 -5.53 0.29 7.16
N HIS A 170 -6.20 1.31 6.62
CA HIS A 170 -7.30 2.00 7.32
C HIS A 170 -8.56 1.15 7.36
N ILE A 171 -8.82 0.36 6.31
CA ILE A 171 -10.01 -0.49 6.17
C ILE A 171 -10.16 -1.38 7.41
N PRO A 172 -11.34 -1.35 8.07
CA PRO A 172 -11.54 -2.10 9.31
C PRO A 172 -11.46 -3.61 9.05
N GLU A 173 -11.07 -4.36 10.09
CA GLU A 173 -11.17 -5.82 10.04
C GLU A 173 -12.64 -6.23 9.96
N VAL A 174 -12.92 -7.24 9.13
CA VAL A 174 -14.24 -7.87 9.11
C VAL A 174 -14.41 -8.63 10.43
N ARG A 175 -15.42 -8.27 11.21
CA ARG A 175 -15.75 -9.02 12.43
C ARG A 175 -16.17 -10.44 12.04
N GLY A 176 -15.42 -11.44 12.51
CA GLY A 176 -15.60 -12.84 12.11
C GLY A 176 -14.49 -13.31 11.17
N GLY A 177 -13.23 -12.99 11.52
CA GLY A 177 -12.03 -13.41 10.79
C GLY A 177 -12.04 -14.88 10.42
N ALA A 178 -11.20 -15.24 9.44
CA ALA A 178 -11.09 -16.57 8.87
C ALA A 178 -11.43 -17.68 9.89
N PRO A 179 -12.36 -18.60 9.59
CA PRO A 179 -12.76 -19.64 10.52
C PRO A 179 -11.51 -20.37 11.01
N GLY A 180 -11.17 -20.22 12.30
CA GLY A 180 -9.97 -20.81 12.89
C GLY A 180 -9.02 -19.86 13.63
N GLY A 181 -9.35 -18.58 13.85
CA GLY A 181 -8.52 -17.71 14.69
C GLY A 181 -7.17 -17.33 14.04
N GLY A 182 -7.14 -17.21 12.72
CA GLY A 182 -5.96 -16.79 11.96
C GLY A 182 -5.53 -15.34 12.27
N ALA A 183 -4.30 -15.00 11.88
CA ALA A 183 -3.77 -13.65 12.02
C ALA A 183 -4.67 -12.61 11.30
N SER A 184 -4.90 -11.48 11.96
CA SER A 184 -5.61 -10.31 11.41
C SER A 184 -5.12 -9.97 9.99
N HIS A 185 -6.03 -9.60 9.07
CA HIS A 185 -5.63 -9.17 7.71
C HIS A 185 -4.62 -8.01 7.79
N GLN A 186 -4.82 -7.09 8.75
CA GLN A 186 -3.87 -6.05 9.10
C GLN A 186 -2.46 -6.60 9.33
N ASN A 187 -2.31 -7.57 10.23
CA ASN A 187 -1.01 -8.11 10.62
C ASN A 187 -0.32 -8.85 9.46
N HIS A 188 -1.10 -9.55 8.63
CA HIS A 188 -0.55 -10.21 7.43
C HIS A 188 0.00 -9.18 6.44
N ILE A 189 -0.77 -8.13 6.13
CA ILE A 189 -0.33 -7.09 5.20
C ILE A 189 0.91 -6.37 5.75
N VAL A 190 0.92 -6.03 7.04
CA VAL A 190 2.07 -5.42 7.72
C VAL A 190 3.30 -6.35 7.67
N TRP A 191 3.12 -7.65 7.90
CA TRP A 191 4.18 -8.64 7.79
C TRP A 191 4.79 -8.68 6.38
N ASN A 192 3.95 -8.70 5.34
CA ASN A 192 4.41 -8.67 3.95
C ASN A 192 5.25 -7.41 3.67
N LEU A 193 4.78 -6.25 4.13
CA LEU A 193 5.48 -4.97 3.94
C LEU A 193 6.87 -4.96 4.60
N PHE A 194 7.00 -5.42 5.85
CA PHE A 194 8.31 -5.49 6.51
C PHE A 194 9.22 -6.57 5.93
N SER A 195 8.66 -7.70 5.49
CA SER A 195 9.41 -8.72 4.75
C SER A 195 9.98 -8.19 3.43
N GLN A 196 9.40 -7.09 2.91
CA GLN A 196 9.79 -6.40 1.69
C GLN A 196 10.58 -5.11 1.97
N HIS A 197 11.09 -4.94 3.19
CA HIS A 197 11.93 -3.80 3.59
C HIS A 197 11.24 -2.42 3.62
N LEU A 198 9.95 -2.37 3.98
CA LEU A 198 9.24 -1.11 4.21
C LEU A 198 9.98 -0.21 5.22
N ASP A 199 10.61 -0.76 6.24
CA ASP A 199 11.42 -0.04 7.23
C ASP A 199 12.50 0.83 6.58
N LYS A 200 13.27 0.27 5.63
CA LYS A 200 14.32 0.99 4.90
C LYS A 200 13.73 2.07 4.00
N VAL A 201 12.63 1.75 3.31
CA VAL A 201 11.92 2.69 2.45
C VAL A 201 11.38 3.88 3.26
N LEU A 202 10.81 3.64 4.43
CA LEU A 202 10.32 4.70 5.32
C LEU A 202 11.45 5.63 5.76
N ILE A 203 12.62 5.09 6.11
CA ILE A 203 13.79 5.90 6.48
C ILE A 203 14.20 6.78 5.30
N GLN A 204 14.35 6.20 4.10
CA GLN A 204 14.70 6.95 2.89
C GLN A 204 13.70 8.07 2.59
N LEU A 205 12.40 7.79 2.68
CA LEU A 205 11.33 8.76 2.46
C LEU A 205 11.37 9.92 3.46
N ILE A 206 11.66 9.65 4.74
CA ILE A 206 11.73 10.68 5.80
C ILE A 206 12.99 11.53 5.65
N THR A 207 14.10 10.96 5.21
CA THR A 207 15.36 11.70 5.02
C THR A 207 15.47 12.38 3.66
N ASN A 208 14.54 12.13 2.74
CA ASN A 208 14.56 12.69 1.40
C ASN A 208 14.34 14.23 1.41
N GLN A 209 14.98 14.93 0.47
CA GLN A 209 14.78 16.38 0.28
C GLN A 209 13.35 16.74 -0.14
N ASN A 210 12.69 15.87 -0.91
CA ASN A 210 11.32 16.03 -1.41
C ASN A 210 10.25 15.52 -0.44
N ARG A 211 10.59 15.20 0.82
CA ARG A 211 9.65 14.60 1.78
C ARG A 211 8.36 15.39 2.00
N SER A 212 8.35 16.70 1.75
CA SER A 212 7.15 17.55 1.84
C SER A 212 6.00 17.06 0.96
N TYR A 213 6.28 16.35 -0.14
CA TYR A 213 5.27 15.82 -1.05
C TYR A 213 4.45 14.67 -0.44
N TRP A 214 4.99 13.91 0.51
CA TRP A 214 4.35 12.70 1.06
C TRP A 214 4.31 12.62 2.58
N VAL A 215 4.93 13.56 3.30
CA VAL A 215 5.01 13.55 4.78
C VAL A 215 3.62 13.43 5.43
N MET A 216 2.61 14.08 4.87
CA MET A 216 1.25 14.03 5.42
C MET A 216 0.66 12.61 5.36
N VAL A 217 0.85 11.90 4.24
CA VAL A 217 0.39 10.52 4.09
C VAL A 217 1.21 9.59 4.99
N MET A 218 2.51 9.82 5.15
CA MET A 218 3.35 9.03 6.05
C MET A 218 2.89 9.12 7.51
N VAL A 219 2.55 10.33 7.98
CA VAL A 219 2.04 10.54 9.35
C VAL A 219 0.71 9.81 9.59
N GLN A 220 -0.08 9.58 8.55
CA GLN A 220 -1.30 8.76 8.63
C GLN A 220 -1.01 7.26 8.51
N LEU A 221 -0.05 6.87 7.68
CA LEU A 221 0.32 5.48 7.42
C LEU A 221 1.01 4.83 8.64
N ILE A 222 1.98 5.52 9.26
CA ILE A 222 2.78 4.96 10.36
C ILE A 222 1.89 4.48 11.53
N PRO A 223 0.93 5.27 12.05
CA PRO A 223 0.02 4.79 13.09
C PRO A 223 -0.78 3.55 12.69
N LEU A 224 -1.14 3.42 11.41
CA LEU A 224 -1.88 2.25 10.91
C LEU A 224 -1.00 0.98 10.88
N ILE A 225 0.31 1.11 10.69
CA ILE A 225 1.25 -0.02 10.78
C ILE A 225 1.26 -0.61 12.19
N TYR A 226 1.16 0.24 13.21
CA TYR A 226 1.13 -0.16 14.62
C TYR A 226 -0.30 -0.30 15.16
N LYS A 227 -1.31 -0.24 14.29
CA LYS A 227 -2.71 -0.47 14.67
C LYS A 227 -2.81 -1.87 15.28
N ASP A 228 -3.51 -1.95 16.40
CA ASP A 228 -3.71 -3.18 17.18
C ASP A 228 -2.45 -3.73 17.89
N GLN A 229 -1.36 -2.95 17.97
CA GLN A 229 -0.20 -3.29 18.79
C GLN A 229 -0.32 -2.72 20.21
N HIS A 230 0.01 -3.53 21.22
CA HIS A 230 -0.02 -3.10 22.61
C HIS A 230 1.20 -2.23 22.94
N VAL A 231 0.97 -0.98 23.38
CA VAL A 231 2.02 0.01 23.65
C VAL A 231 3.08 -0.50 24.64
N GLY A 232 2.68 -1.23 25.69
CA GLY A 232 3.62 -1.79 26.65
C GLY A 232 4.52 -2.87 26.05
N THR A 233 4.03 -3.62 25.05
CA THR A 233 4.83 -4.61 24.33
C THR A 233 5.85 -3.90 23.45
N LEU A 234 5.43 -2.88 22.71
CA LEU A 234 6.33 -2.07 21.88
C LEU A 234 7.41 -1.39 22.71
N GLN A 235 7.05 -0.77 23.84
CA GLN A 235 7.99 -0.13 24.74
C GLN A 235 9.03 -1.13 25.28
N ARG A 236 8.61 -2.33 25.68
CA ARG A 236 9.53 -3.37 26.15
C ARG A 236 10.49 -3.81 25.06
N LEU A 237 10.00 -4.06 23.84
CA LEU A 237 10.85 -4.43 22.69
C LEU A 237 11.83 -3.32 22.33
N LEU A 238 11.38 -2.06 22.37
CA LEU A 238 12.22 -0.90 22.11
C LEU A 238 13.33 -0.74 23.15
N ASN A 239 12.99 -0.89 24.44
CA ASN A 239 13.98 -0.84 25.52
C ASN A 239 15.02 -1.95 25.37
N HIS A 240 14.57 -3.18 25.10
CA HIS A 240 15.49 -4.30 24.85
C HIS A 240 16.43 -4.02 23.68
N TRP A 241 15.90 -3.49 22.58
CA TRP A 241 16.71 -3.12 21.42
C TRP A 241 17.74 -2.02 21.76
N PHE A 242 17.35 -1.02 22.55
CA PHE A 242 18.29 -0.01 23.04
C PHE A 242 19.39 -0.62 23.91
N ASP A 243 19.03 -1.50 24.84
CA ASP A 243 19.98 -2.14 25.74
C ASP A 243 20.98 -3.02 24.96
N GLU A 244 20.51 -3.78 23.96
CA GLU A 244 21.38 -4.57 23.07
C GLU A 244 22.29 -3.69 22.22
N ALA A 245 21.76 -2.63 21.60
CA ALA A 245 22.56 -1.72 20.77
C ALA A 245 23.63 -0.96 21.59
N MET A 246 23.35 -0.67 22.85
CA MET A 246 24.30 -0.04 23.77
C MET A 246 25.32 -1.03 24.33
N SER A 247 24.94 -2.31 24.50
CA SER A 247 25.81 -3.37 25.01
C SER A 247 26.81 -3.86 23.95
N GLU A 248 26.41 -3.97 22.67
CA GLU A 248 27.34 -4.26 21.56
C GLU A 248 28.39 -3.14 21.36
N SER A 249 28.14 -1.94 21.89
CA SER A 249 29.06 -0.80 21.83
C SER A 249 30.01 -0.70 23.04
N SER A 250 29.82 -1.52 24.09
CA SER A 250 30.55 -1.37 25.36
C SER A 250 31.73 -2.33 25.56
N ASP A 251 32.05 -3.19 24.58
CA ASP A 251 33.18 -4.11 24.69
C ASP A 251 34.55 -3.47 24.47
N ASP A 252 34.64 -2.16 24.20
CA ASP A 252 35.92 -1.44 24.25
C ASP A 252 35.77 0.03 24.71
N ASN A 253 36.62 0.38 25.68
CA ASN A 253 36.95 1.69 26.26
C ASN A 253 36.13 2.21 27.47
N GLU A 254 36.77 2.05 28.64
CA GLU A 254 36.75 3.01 29.74
C GLU A 254 37.03 4.44 29.23
N SER A 255 36.04 5.34 29.32
CA SER A 255 36.26 6.76 29.64
C SER A 255 34.92 7.48 29.81
N ASN A 256 34.78 8.16 30.94
CA ASN A 256 33.65 9.01 31.31
C ASN A 256 33.40 10.18 30.32
N THR A 257 32.12 10.49 30.04
CA THR A 257 31.43 11.81 30.14
C THR A 257 30.15 11.86 29.28
N SER A 258 29.14 12.58 29.79
CA SER A 258 27.74 12.76 29.34
C SER A 258 27.57 13.49 27.97
N PRO A 259 26.35 13.84 27.55
CA PRO A 259 25.23 13.06 27.04
C PRO A 259 25.22 13.08 25.49
N GLN A 260 25.64 11.98 24.84
CA GLN A 260 25.73 11.87 23.37
C GLN A 260 24.68 10.90 22.75
N ASN A 261 23.70 10.44 23.54
CA ASN A 261 22.88 9.28 23.17
C ASN A 261 22.08 9.46 21.86
N TYR A 262 21.54 10.65 21.57
CA TYR A 262 20.73 10.84 20.36
C TYR A 262 21.56 10.88 19.07
N GLN A 263 22.77 11.46 19.11
CA GLN A 263 23.65 11.51 17.95
C GLN A 263 24.21 10.11 17.62
N ARG A 264 24.55 9.33 18.65
CA ARG A 264 25.03 7.94 18.47
C ARG A 264 23.97 7.03 17.89
N ILE A 265 22.71 7.16 18.31
CA ILE A 265 21.59 6.39 17.73
C ILE A 265 21.40 6.76 16.25
N ALA A 266 21.45 8.04 15.90
CA ALA A 266 21.38 8.49 14.51
C ALA A 266 22.54 7.92 13.67
N ASP A 267 23.76 7.90 14.22
CA ASP A 267 24.94 7.36 13.56
C ASP A 267 24.89 5.83 13.40
N MET A 268 24.31 5.10 14.37
CA MET A 268 24.08 3.64 14.27
C MET A 268 23.06 3.30 13.19
N ILE A 269 21.96 4.07 13.10
CA ILE A 269 20.95 3.93 12.04
C ILE A 269 21.58 4.20 10.67
N ALA A 270 22.41 5.25 10.56
CA ALA A 270 23.12 5.58 9.33
C ALA A 270 24.14 4.51 8.92
N LYS A 271 24.85 3.90 9.88
CA LYS A 271 25.84 2.83 9.61
C LYS A 271 25.21 1.48 9.25
N LYS A 272 24.12 1.07 9.91
CA LYS A 272 23.40 -0.19 9.56
C LYS A 272 22.61 -0.10 8.25
N GLY A 273 22.37 1.12 7.72
CA GLY A 273 21.74 1.36 6.42
C GLY A 273 22.66 1.24 5.19
N GLN A 274 23.97 1.09 5.36
CA GLN A 274 24.92 0.95 4.24
C GLN A 274 25.31 -0.52 4.03
N ILE A 275 24.96 -1.05 2.86
CA ILE A 275 25.39 -2.36 2.38
C ILE A 275 26.91 -2.30 2.10
N PRO A 276 27.75 -3.24 2.61
CA PRO A 276 29.15 -3.30 2.23
C PRO A 276 29.27 -3.65 0.73
N PRO A 277 30.22 -3.08 -0.02
CA PRO A 277 30.41 -3.46 -1.42
C PRO A 277 30.78 -4.95 -1.48
N HIS A 278 30.07 -5.68 -2.34
CA HIS A 278 30.39 -7.07 -2.68
C HIS A 278 31.87 -7.16 -3.08
N LYS A 279 32.71 -7.76 -2.25
CA LYS A 279 34.06 -8.18 -2.66
C LYS A 279 33.88 -9.31 -3.69
N HIS A 280 34.22 -9.02 -4.93
CA HIS A 280 34.50 -10.04 -5.94
C HIS A 280 35.63 -10.92 -5.43
N ASN A 281 35.34 -12.19 -5.23
CA ASN A 281 36.34 -13.20 -4.90
C ASN A 281 36.89 -13.76 -6.21
N THR A 282 37.93 -13.12 -6.76
CA THR A 282 38.80 -13.75 -7.76
C THR A 282 39.79 -14.63 -7.01
N ASN A 283 39.57 -15.94 -7.00
CA ASN A 283 40.62 -16.89 -6.68
C ASN A 283 41.03 -17.62 -7.97
N HIS A 284 42.20 -17.22 -8.47
CA HIS A 284 43.08 -18.09 -9.23
C HIS A 284 43.68 -19.12 -8.27
N HIS A 285 43.42 -20.40 -8.53
CA HIS A 285 44.45 -21.39 -8.87
C HIS A 285 43.80 -22.60 -9.52
#